data_AF-A0A7K7WVI1-F1
#
_entry.id   AF-A0A7K7WVI1-F1
#
_cell.length_a   1.000
_cell.length_b   1.000
_cell.length_c   1.000
_cell.angle_alpha   90.00
_cell.angle_beta   90.00
_cell.angle_gamma   90.00
#
_symmetry.space_group_name_H-M   'P 1'
#
loop_
_entity.id
_entity.type
_entity.pdbx_description
1 polymer ?
#
loop_
_entity_poly.entity_id
_entity_poly.type
_entity_poly.pdbx_seq_one_letter_code
_entity_poly.pdbx_strand_id
1 'polypeptide(L)'
;GGSAGLDLATSRDETLNDTQVMLIPTGVFGPLGKKRQALLLGCSSTTRMGLFVLPGVIDADCTGEIQIMAWTPVPPCYIPEGQPIAQLVPFLSPPMQGPEQKRGSQSFGSTGKPQIFWTQQIVQQKPLLTWLVDTGAVSIVR
;
A
#
# COMPACT_ATOMS: atom_id res chain seq x y z
N GLY A 1 14.35 4.66 22.36
CA GLY A 1 14.01 3.62 21.38
C GLY A 1 13.26 4.28 20.24
N GLY A 2 13.83 4.28 19.04
CA GLY A 2 13.25 4.92 17.86
C GLY A 2 12.80 3.88 16.86
N SER A 3 11.57 3.37 16.99
CA SER A 3 10.96 2.66 15.87
C SER A 3 10.47 3.71 14.87
N ALA A 4 10.76 3.50 13.59
CA ALA A 4 10.27 4.37 12.52
C ALA A 4 8.78 4.12 12.18
N GLY A 5 8.24 2.96 12.55
CA GLY A 5 6.89 2.53 12.19
C GLY A 5 6.04 2.06 13.37
N LEU A 6 4.71 2.08 13.15
CA LEU A 6 3.70 1.49 14.02
C LEU A 6 3.33 0.10 13.49
N ASP A 7 3.47 -0.93 14.31
CA ASP A 7 3.11 -2.30 13.93
C ASP A 7 1.62 -2.44 13.63
N LEU A 8 1.29 -3.20 12.59
CA LEU A 8 -0.06 -3.58 12.18
C LEU A 8 -0.24 -5.08 12.29
N ALA A 9 -1.25 -5.47 13.06
CA ALA A 9 -1.68 -6.83 13.26
C ALA A 9 -2.92 -7.19 12.43
N THR A 10 -3.09 -8.47 12.14
CA THR A 10 -4.35 -8.99 11.60
C THR A 10 -5.45 -8.94 12.68
N SER A 11 -6.69 -8.66 12.26
CA SER A 11 -7.86 -8.59 13.15
C SER A 11 -8.60 -9.92 13.33
N ARG A 12 -8.19 -10.96 12.60
CA ARG A 12 -8.71 -12.32 12.71
C ARG A 12 -7.70 -13.32 12.16
N ASP A 13 -7.98 -14.60 12.37
CA ASP A 13 -7.23 -15.68 11.76
C ASP A 13 -7.36 -15.64 10.23
N GLU A 14 -6.23 -15.75 9.52
CA GLU A 14 -6.17 -15.78 8.07
C GLU A 14 -5.34 -16.96 7.58
N THR A 15 -5.68 -17.50 6.41
CA THR A 15 -4.92 -18.56 5.75
C THR A 15 -4.80 -18.29 4.26
N LEU A 16 -3.57 -18.07 3.80
CA LEU A 16 -3.27 -17.97 2.38
C LEU A 16 -3.12 -19.38 1.82
N ASN A 17 -4.12 -19.82 1.04
CA ASN A 17 -4.19 -21.17 0.48
C ASN A 17 -3.56 -21.30 -0.92
N ASP A 18 -3.25 -20.17 -1.56
CA ASP A 18 -2.63 -20.11 -2.86
C ASP A 18 -1.56 -19.00 -2.89
N THR A 19 -1.03 -18.73 -4.08
CA THR A 19 -0.02 -17.69 -4.30
C THR A 19 -0.63 -16.35 -4.74
N GLN A 20 -1.95 -16.19 -4.66
CA GLN A 20 -2.60 -14.92 -4.98
C GLN A 20 -2.39 -13.91 -3.84
N VAL A 21 -2.51 -12.63 -4.19
CA VAL A 21 -2.47 -11.55 -3.20
C VAL A 21 -3.79 -11.54 -2.44
N MET A 22 -3.71 -11.65 -1.12
CA MET A 22 -4.84 -11.55 -0.20
C MET A 22 -4.85 -10.18 0.47
N LEU A 23 -6.06 -9.62 0.66
CA LEU A 23 -6.28 -8.46 1.51
C LEU A 23 -6.62 -8.93 2.92
N ILE A 24 -5.68 -8.77 3.85
CA ILE A 24 -5.82 -9.15 5.25
C ILE A 24 -6.37 -7.94 6.04
N PRO A 25 -7.50 -8.10 6.76
CA PRO A 25 -8.09 -7.04 7.57
C PRO A 25 -7.28 -6.79 8.85
N THR A 26 -7.13 -5.52 9.23
CA THR A 26 -6.41 -5.12 10.44
C THR A 26 -7.33 -4.64 11.55
N GLY A 27 -8.61 -4.36 11.24
CA GLY A 27 -9.52 -3.66 12.15
C GLY A 27 -9.12 -2.21 12.43
N VAL A 28 -8.06 -1.70 11.79
CA VAL A 28 -7.59 -0.32 11.92
C VAL A 28 -8.18 0.51 10.79
N PHE A 29 -8.88 1.59 11.15
CA PHE A 29 -9.53 2.48 10.21
C PHE A 29 -8.80 3.82 10.16
N GLY A 30 -8.75 4.41 8.97
CA GLY A 30 -8.31 5.78 8.83
C GLY A 30 -9.34 6.80 9.36
N PRO A 31 -8.97 8.09 9.47
CA PRO A 31 -7.70 8.66 9.03
C PRO A 31 -6.57 8.49 10.07
N LEU A 32 -5.32 8.43 9.60
CA LEU A 32 -4.10 8.22 10.41
C LEU A 32 -3.75 9.38 11.38
N GLY A 33 -4.63 10.37 11.53
CA GLY A 33 -4.40 11.60 12.31
C GLY A 33 -3.45 12.60 11.64
N LYS A 34 -3.46 13.86 12.11
CA LYS A 34 -2.59 14.98 11.68
C LYS A 34 -2.38 15.17 10.16
N LYS A 35 -3.33 14.74 9.32
CA LYS A 35 -3.21 14.73 7.85
C LYS A 35 -1.90 14.08 7.35
N ARG A 36 -1.43 13.02 8.00
CA ARG A 36 -0.22 12.29 7.59
C ARG A 36 -0.56 11.17 6.64
N GLN A 37 0.28 10.98 5.64
CA GLN A 37 0.29 9.78 4.83
C GLN A 37 1.21 8.75 5.49
N ALA A 38 1.01 7.47 5.20
CA ALA A 38 1.92 6.43 5.67
C ALA A 38 2.21 5.41 4.59
N LEU A 39 3.38 4.81 4.68
CA LEU A 39 3.76 3.65 3.89
C LEU A 39 3.47 2.40 4.71
N LEU A 40 2.64 1.51 4.17
CA LEU A 40 2.43 0.16 4.68
C LEU A 40 3.56 -0.72 4.14
N LEU A 41 4.34 -1.31 5.04
CA LEU A 41 5.49 -2.15 4.73
C LEU A 41 5.43 -3.48 5.49
N GLY A 42 5.98 -4.54 4.91
CA GLY A 42 6.20 -5.79 5.64
C GLY A 42 7.28 -5.66 6.71
N CYS A 43 7.13 -6.46 7.77
CA CYS A 43 8.18 -6.63 8.77
C CYS A 43 9.23 -7.64 8.28
N SER A 44 10.50 -7.41 8.61
CA SER A 44 11.60 -8.32 8.21
C SER A 44 11.45 -9.72 8.80
N SER A 45 10.92 -9.83 10.02
CA SER A 45 10.55 -11.09 10.66
C SER A 45 9.51 -11.86 9.85
N THR A 46 8.48 -11.18 9.38
CA THR A 46 7.40 -11.73 8.55
C THR A 46 7.92 -12.22 7.19
N THR A 47 8.70 -11.39 6.50
CA THR A 47 9.32 -11.76 5.23
C THR A 47 10.22 -13.00 5.36
N ARG A 48 10.97 -13.10 6.46
CA ARG A 48 11.83 -14.26 6.75
C ARG A 48 11.04 -15.56 6.91
N MET A 49 9.78 -15.47 7.35
CA MET A 49 8.86 -16.62 7.47
C MET A 49 8.16 -16.99 6.16
N GLY A 50 8.46 -16.29 5.05
CA GLY A 50 7.88 -16.58 3.74
C GLY A 50 6.52 -15.90 3.50
N LEU A 51 6.13 -14.93 4.32
CA LEU A 51 4.98 -14.07 4.07
C LEU A 51 5.45 -12.69 3.61
N PHE A 52 5.04 -12.28 2.42
CA PHE A 52 5.47 -11.03 1.80
C PHE A 52 4.33 -10.04 1.80
N VAL A 53 4.51 -8.91 2.47
CA VAL A 53 3.59 -7.77 2.39
C VAL A 53 4.00 -6.88 1.22
N LEU A 54 3.06 -6.62 0.32
CA LEU A 54 3.26 -5.68 -0.78
C LEU A 54 3.17 -4.25 -0.24
N PRO A 55 4.15 -3.37 -0.57
CA PRO A 55 4.10 -1.99 -0.15
C PRO A 55 2.83 -1.28 -0.61
N GLY A 56 2.26 -0.43 0.25
CA GLY A 56 1.08 0.37 -0.06
C GLY A 56 1.17 1.77 0.51
N VAL A 57 0.61 2.76 -0.19
CA VAL A 57 0.45 4.12 0.34
C VAL A 57 -0.92 4.24 0.98
N ILE A 58 -0.96 4.68 2.23
CA ILE A 58 -2.18 5.03 2.93
C ILE A 58 -2.31 6.55 2.91
N ASP A 59 -3.28 7.04 2.15
CA ASP A 59 -3.56 8.46 2.05
C ASP A 59 -4.10 9.02 3.37
N ALA A 60 -3.83 10.31 3.61
CA ALA A 60 -4.26 11.02 4.81
C ALA A 60 -5.80 11.12 4.94
N ASP A 61 -6.51 11.05 3.82
CA ASP A 61 -7.97 11.10 3.74
C ASP A 61 -8.62 9.71 3.58
N CYS A 62 -7.84 8.63 3.71
CA CYS A 62 -8.38 7.28 3.78
C CYS A 62 -9.31 7.18 5.01
N THR A 63 -10.56 6.79 4.77
CA THR A 63 -11.57 6.55 5.83
C THR A 63 -11.96 5.09 5.96
N GLY A 64 -11.49 4.26 5.03
CA GLY A 64 -11.71 2.81 5.05
C GLY A 64 -10.79 2.11 6.02
N GLU A 65 -11.00 0.80 6.14
CA GLU A 65 -10.08 -0.08 6.83
C GLU A 65 -8.74 -0.13 6.08
N ILE A 66 -7.64 -0.07 6.83
CA ILE A 66 -6.30 -0.31 6.31
C ILE A 66 -6.13 -1.82 6.19
N GLN A 67 -6.11 -2.33 4.96
CA GLN A 67 -5.88 -3.74 4.69
C GLN A 67 -4.43 -3.99 4.28
N ILE A 68 -3.90 -5.14 4.68
CA ILE A 68 -2.55 -5.57 4.33
C ILE A 68 -2.63 -6.42 3.07
N MET A 69 -1.96 -6.01 2.00
CA MET A 69 -1.77 -6.85 0.82
C MET A 69 -0.65 -7.85 1.10
N ALA A 70 -0.99 -9.13 1.22
CA ALA A 70 -0.01 -10.17 1.53
C ALA A 70 -0.06 -11.30 0.50
N TRP A 71 1.09 -11.92 0.23
CA TRP A 71 1.19 -13.12 -0.59
C TRP A 71 2.29 -14.04 -0.03
N THR A 72 2.21 -15.33 -0.35
CA THR A 72 3.25 -16.30 -0.01
C THR A 72 3.60 -17.15 -1.23
N PRO A 73 4.89 -17.48 -1.46
CA PRO A 73 5.28 -18.42 -2.51
C PRO A 73 5.02 -19.88 -2.17
N VAL A 74 4.79 -20.22 -0.89
CA VAL A 74 4.64 -21.61 -0.41
C VAL A 74 3.40 -21.73 0.49
N PRO A 75 2.19 -21.87 -0.08
CA PRO A 75 0.98 -22.12 0.71
C PRO A 75 0.93 -23.57 1.25
N PRO A 76 0.18 -23.83 2.34
CA PRO A 76 -0.62 -22.86 3.08
C PRO A 76 0.22 -22.03 4.07
N CYS A 77 -0.13 -20.75 4.22
CA CYS A 77 0.43 -19.88 5.25
C CYS A 77 -0.68 -19.42 6.21
N TYR A 78 -0.63 -19.89 7.46
CA TYR A 78 -1.56 -19.49 8.51
C TYR A 78 -1.02 -18.30 9.31
N ILE A 79 -1.90 -17.33 9.59
CA ILE A 79 -1.59 -16.13 10.35
C ILE A 79 -2.63 -16.03 11.48
N PRO A 80 -2.21 -16.14 12.76
CA PRO A 80 -3.13 -16.03 13.88
C PRO A 80 -3.59 -14.58 14.10
N GLU A 81 -4.82 -14.42 14.59
CA GLU A 81 -5.36 -13.14 15.05
C GLU A 81 -4.37 -12.40 15.97
N GLY A 82 -4.25 -11.09 15.79
CA GLY A 82 -3.39 -10.25 16.62
C GLY A 82 -1.90 -10.33 16.29
N GLN A 83 -1.47 -11.17 15.33
CA GLN A 83 -0.08 -11.23 14.89
C GLN A 83 0.31 -9.97 14.10
N PRO A 84 1.31 -9.19 14.55
CA PRO A 84 1.88 -8.12 13.74
C PRO A 84 2.63 -8.69 12.53
N ILE A 85 2.23 -8.27 11.33
CA ILE A 85 2.83 -8.75 10.07
C ILE A 85 3.29 -7.60 9.15
N ALA A 86 2.84 -6.38 9.43
CA ALA A 86 3.19 -5.17 8.69
C ALA A 86 3.46 -4.03 9.66
N GLN A 87 3.91 -2.90 9.13
CA GLN A 87 4.09 -1.65 9.86
C GLN A 87 3.67 -0.46 9.00
N LEU A 88 3.16 0.58 9.65
CA LEU A 88 2.91 1.90 9.05
C LEU A 88 4.07 2.83 9.37
N VAL A 89 4.75 3.30 8.33
CA VAL A 89 5.81 4.31 8.44
C VAL A 89 5.23 5.66 8.00
N PRO A 90 4.91 6.58 8.92
CA PRO A 90 4.35 7.88 8.57
C PRO A 90 5.38 8.75 7.86
N PHE A 91 4.95 9.47 6.84
CA PHE A 91 5.77 10.49 6.18
C PHE A 91 4.96 11.78 5.99
N LEU A 92 5.68 12.90 5.88
CA LEU A 92 5.07 14.19 5.59
C LEU A 92 4.98 14.35 4.08
N SER A 93 3.76 14.50 3.57
CA SER A 93 3.57 14.98 2.21
C SER A 93 3.80 16.50 2.18
N PRO A 94 4.48 17.04 1.15
CA PRO A 94 4.49 18.48 0.93
C PRO A 94 3.06 19.00 0.83
N PRO A 95 2.76 20.24 1.26
CA PRO A 95 1.43 20.80 1.17
C PRO A 95 0.96 20.81 -0.30
N MET A 96 -0.08 20.03 -0.61
CA MET A 96 -0.71 20.05 -1.93
C MET A 96 -1.50 21.35 -2.08
N GLN A 97 -1.13 22.17 -3.06
CA GLN A 97 -1.94 23.31 -3.48
C GLN A 97 -3.00 22.80 -4.49
N GLY A 98 -4.23 22.59 -4.04
CA GLY A 98 -5.34 22.13 -4.89
C GLY A 98 -6.60 21.82 -4.08
N PRO A 99 -7.79 21.75 -4.72
CA PRO A 99 -9.04 21.45 -4.03
C PRO A 99 -9.00 20.05 -3.38
N GLU A 100 -9.38 19.95 -2.11
CA GLU A 100 -9.51 18.68 -1.37
C GLU A 100 -10.59 17.81 -2.03
N GLN A 101 -10.19 16.88 -2.92
CA GLN A 101 -11.05 15.78 -3.35
C GLN A 101 -11.00 14.67 -2.28
N LYS A 102 -12.14 14.37 -1.66
CA LYS A 102 -12.28 13.28 -0.69
C LYS A 102 -12.34 11.94 -1.42
N ARG A 103 -11.37 11.06 -1.15
CA ARG A 103 -11.31 9.70 -1.72
C ARG A 103 -12.39 8.75 -1.19
N GLY A 104 -12.93 8.99 0.01
CA GLY A 104 -13.97 8.15 0.63
C GLY A 104 -13.39 6.86 1.25
N SER A 105 -14.22 5.82 1.43
CA SER A 105 -13.81 4.51 1.99
C SER A 105 -13.26 3.54 0.94
N GLN A 106 -13.04 4.05 -0.28
CA GLN A 106 -12.79 3.31 -1.49
C GLN A 106 -11.28 3.18 -1.73
N SER A 107 -10.75 1.95 -1.79
CA SER A 107 -9.34 1.63 -1.93
C SER A 107 -9.09 0.60 -3.05
N PHE A 108 -7.81 0.32 -3.35
CA PHE A 108 -7.39 -0.74 -4.28
C PHE A 108 -8.00 -0.69 -5.69
N GLY A 109 -8.16 0.51 -6.27
CA GLY A 109 -8.63 0.67 -7.65
C GLY A 109 -10.16 0.71 -7.82
N SER A 110 -10.93 0.93 -6.76
CA SER A 110 -12.39 1.02 -6.76
C SER A 110 -13.01 2.09 -7.68
N THR A 111 -12.23 3.05 -8.19
CA THR A 111 -12.67 4.10 -9.13
C THR A 111 -12.49 3.75 -10.62
N GLY A 112 -12.11 2.51 -10.96
CA GLY A 112 -12.08 2.04 -12.35
C GLY A 112 -11.99 0.52 -12.47
N LYS A 113 -12.35 -0.05 -13.62
CA LYS A 113 -11.99 -1.45 -13.89
C LYS A 113 -10.46 -1.53 -13.94
N PRO A 114 -9.77 -2.31 -13.10
CA PRO A 114 -8.33 -2.45 -13.19
C PRO A 114 -7.97 -3.03 -14.56
N GLN A 115 -7.45 -2.18 -15.44
CA GLN A 115 -7.00 -2.52 -16.78
C GLN A 115 -5.48 -2.71 -16.75
N ILE A 116 -5.01 -3.74 -16.02
CA ILE A 116 -3.63 -4.19 -16.14
C ILE A 116 -3.56 -5.07 -17.39
N PHE A 117 -3.17 -4.46 -18.52
CA PHE A 117 -2.90 -5.18 -19.74
C PHE A 117 -1.39 -5.41 -19.83
N TRP A 118 -0.95 -6.67 -19.78
CA TRP A 118 0.46 -7.04 -19.90
C TRP A 118 1.06 -6.71 -21.28
N THR A 119 0.20 -6.47 -22.28
CA THR A 119 0.59 -5.98 -23.61
C THR A 119 -0.37 -4.87 -24.05
N GLN A 120 0.15 -3.65 -24.23
CA GLN A 120 -0.49 -2.63 -25.05
C GLN A 120 0.42 -2.35 -26.24
N GLN A 121 -0.11 -2.46 -27.45
CA GLN A 121 0.61 -2.00 -28.64
C GLN A 121 0.68 -0.46 -28.54
N ILE A 122 1.88 0.09 -28.33
CA ILE A 122 2.09 1.53 -28.20
C ILE A 122 1.89 2.16 -29.57
N VAL A 123 0.72 2.73 -29.82
CA VAL A 123 0.51 3.64 -30.95
C VAL A 123 0.85 5.06 -30.47
N GLN A 124 1.80 5.70 -31.15
CA GLN A 124 2.41 6.97 -30.77
C GLN A 124 1.38 8.06 -30.45
N GLN A 125 1.37 8.51 -29.19
CA GLN A 125 1.37 9.91 -28.72
C GLN A 125 0.99 9.93 -27.23
N LYS A 126 2.00 9.85 -26.34
CA LYS A 126 1.81 9.96 -24.89
C LYS A 126 2.29 11.35 -24.45
N PRO A 127 1.49 12.14 -23.71
CA PRO A 127 1.94 13.44 -23.22
C PRO A 127 3.05 13.24 -22.17
N LEU A 128 4.19 13.90 -22.39
CA LEU A 128 5.32 13.95 -21.47
C LEU A 128 5.08 15.04 -20.42
N LEU A 129 5.27 14.70 -19.14
CA LEU A 129 5.36 15.69 -18.07
C LEU A 129 6.78 15.65 -17.52
N THR A 130 7.55 16.71 -17.78
CA THR A 130 8.96 16.80 -17.38
C THR A 130 9.04 17.39 -15.98
N TRP A 131 9.55 16.61 -15.03
CA TRP A 131 9.95 17.14 -13.72
C TRP A 131 11.44 17.42 -13.74
N LEU A 132 11.84 18.64 -13.34
CA LEU A 132 13.24 18.96 -13.06
C LEU A 132 13.53 18.58 -11.61
N VAL A 133 14.42 17.62 -11.42
CA VAL A 133 15.06 17.31 -10.14
C VAL A 133 16.44 17.92 -10.21
N ASP A 134 16.83 18.69 -9.18
CA ASP A 134 18.04 19.54 -9.16
C ASP A 134 19.38 18.75 -9.08
N THR A 135 19.38 17.48 -9.50
CA THR A 135 20.58 16.66 -9.70
C THR A 135 20.45 15.75 -10.92
N GLY A 136 19.91 16.28 -12.02
CA GLY A 136 19.86 15.60 -13.32
C GLY A 136 18.54 14.90 -13.61
N ALA A 137 18.13 14.96 -14.88
CA ALA A 137 16.82 14.53 -15.34
C ALA A 137 16.65 13.00 -15.22
N VAL A 138 15.65 12.56 -14.44
CA VAL A 138 15.14 11.20 -14.45
C VAL A 138 13.75 11.21 -15.06
N SER A 139 13.60 10.58 -16.22
CA SER A 139 12.30 10.40 -16.87
C SER A 139 11.64 9.13 -16.33
N ILE A 140 10.57 9.29 -15.57
CA ILE A 140 9.68 8.16 -15.21
C ILE A 140 8.55 8.12 -16.23
N VAL A 141 8.48 7.03 -16.98
CA VAL A 141 7.40 6.77 -17.93
C VAL A 141 6.27 6.07 -17.19
N ARG A 142 5.05 6.63 -17.23
CA ARG A 142 3.83 5.90 -16.85
C ARG A 142 3.56 4.76 -17.81
#